data_AF-A0A8S1WUL9-F1
#
_entry.id   AF-A0A8S1WUL9-F1
#
_cell.length_a   1.000
_cell.length_b   1.000
_cell.length_c   1.000
_cell.angle_alpha   90.00
_cell.angle_beta   90.00
_cell.angle_gamma   90.00
#
_symmetry.space_group_name_H-M   'P 1'
#
loop_
_entity.id
_entity.type
_entity.pdbx_description
1 polymer ?
#
loop_
_entity_poly.entity_id
_entity_poly.type
_entity_poly.pdbx_seq_one_letter_code
_entity_poly.pdbx_strand_id
1 'polypeptide(L)'
;MQQSKTYSQIKTALAISQKDKISLNQNQGQTNNHLKQTMVYFNGLKSIQYIGNNVIPEIDENNILVAESEILVANRRIEVNQTPKIEGMVLKKSPHQIQGWQQRWAQCSDNRLVYYLPENRNTPFGIIDFNIMTYSLQEIIDQHGNIIEFVLVPNGSTKNFIFKAQNPLDTQKWLNAVKESQKNSEGAKKILNSLNRYPKFWRTDRISNEQLMKIGETGDILLFRGIGINCEIQRKLTGSDYDHAAVLLRQPSGSLYMLEATGYFGVGLCSWKDMINNRWFQLYEKIIVRRLEIDRDFQFLRNFQEFVNENMGQKYQLTPINQVRIASINQEINNQINREERTIFCSAMIAALYKKLGILDQKKSTALYWPGSFQSKNRELQMLKGNLYPEQLIDFSDI
;
A
#
# COMPACT_ATOMS: atom_id res chain seq x y z
N MET A 1 -18.52 -9.91 46.51
CA MET A 1 -19.01 -8.94 45.49
C MET A 1 -18.03 -8.65 44.34
N GLN A 2 -16.78 -9.15 44.35
CA GLN A 2 -15.79 -8.90 43.28
C GLN A 2 -15.71 -10.01 42.22
N GLN A 3 -16.25 -11.21 42.47
CA GLN A 3 -16.26 -12.32 41.50
C GLN A 3 -17.39 -12.24 40.46
N SER A 4 -18.44 -11.43 40.67
CA SER A 4 -19.55 -11.33 39.70
C SER A 4 -19.30 -10.35 38.55
N LYS A 5 -18.32 -9.44 38.67
CA LYS A 5 -17.94 -8.52 37.59
C LYS A 5 -17.15 -9.23 36.47
N THR A 6 -16.38 -10.26 36.80
CA THR A 6 -15.59 -11.04 35.83
C THR A 6 -16.48 -11.94 34.96
N TYR A 7 -17.55 -12.49 35.52
CA TYR A 7 -18.51 -13.34 34.77
C TYR A 7 -19.38 -12.56 33.78
N SER A 8 -19.65 -11.28 34.06
CA SER A 8 -20.35 -10.37 33.14
C SER A 8 -19.51 -10.05 31.90
N GLN A 9 -18.21 -9.79 32.09
CA GLN A 9 -17.27 -9.49 31.00
C GLN A 9 -17.00 -10.71 30.10
N ILE A 10 -17.05 -11.93 30.64
CA ILE A 10 -16.89 -13.17 29.87
C ILE A 10 -18.16 -13.52 29.08
N LYS A 11 -19.37 -13.16 29.55
CA LYS A 11 -20.60 -13.33 28.75
C LYS A 11 -20.68 -12.35 27.57
N THR A 12 -20.00 -11.21 27.63
CA THR A 12 -19.85 -10.30 26.49
C THR A 12 -18.85 -10.83 25.43
N ALA A 13 -17.97 -11.76 25.80
CA ALA A 13 -17.02 -12.42 24.89
C ALA A 13 -17.64 -13.57 24.06
N LEU A 14 -18.91 -13.90 24.27
CA LEU A 14 -19.67 -14.89 23.49
C LEU A 14 -20.63 -14.27 22.46
N ALA A 15 -20.72 -12.95 22.40
CA ALA A 15 -21.24 -12.29 21.22
C ALA A 15 -20.09 -12.23 20.21
N ILE A 16 -20.11 -13.10 19.19
CA ILE A 16 -19.19 -12.99 18.04
C ILE A 16 -19.25 -11.53 17.58
N SER A 17 -18.17 -10.79 17.81
CA SER A 17 -18.09 -9.38 17.48
C SER A 17 -18.42 -9.24 16.00
N GLN A 18 -19.06 -8.14 15.58
CA GLN A 18 -19.22 -7.88 14.15
C GLN A 18 -17.88 -7.99 13.40
N LYS A 19 -16.76 -7.65 14.06
CA LYS A 19 -15.40 -7.82 13.53
C LYS A 19 -14.98 -9.28 13.38
N ASP A 20 -15.35 -10.14 14.32
CA ASP A 20 -15.10 -11.58 14.22
C ASP A 20 -15.99 -12.22 13.15
N LYS A 21 -17.24 -11.74 12.98
CA LYS A 21 -18.10 -12.14 11.85
C LYS A 21 -17.53 -11.70 10.52
N ILE A 22 -16.98 -10.48 10.40
CA ILE A 22 -16.36 -9.98 9.17
C ILE A 22 -15.07 -10.75 8.87
N SER A 23 -14.24 -11.04 9.87
CA SER A 23 -13.06 -11.91 9.74
C SER A 23 -13.46 -13.32 9.31
N LEU A 24 -14.46 -13.91 9.96
CA LEU A 24 -15.04 -15.20 9.55
C LEU A 24 -15.66 -15.14 8.14
N ASN A 25 -16.26 -14.03 7.72
CA ASN A 25 -16.79 -13.85 6.37
C ASN A 25 -15.70 -13.62 5.32
N GLN A 26 -14.57 -12.99 5.67
CA GLN A 26 -13.38 -12.94 4.83
C GLN A 26 -12.85 -14.34 4.56
N ASN A 27 -12.77 -15.09 5.65
CA ASN A 27 -12.38 -16.48 5.66
C ASN A 27 -13.38 -17.36 4.88
N GLN A 28 -14.69 -17.16 5.05
CA GLN A 28 -15.73 -17.89 4.31
C GLN A 28 -15.87 -17.43 2.86
N GLY A 29 -15.56 -16.17 2.53
CA GLY A 29 -15.53 -15.67 1.16
C GLY A 29 -14.42 -16.31 0.34
N GLN A 30 -13.29 -16.62 0.99
CA GLN A 30 -12.25 -17.46 0.39
C GLN A 30 -12.73 -18.89 0.12
N THR A 31 -13.61 -19.46 0.97
CA THR A 31 -14.17 -20.82 0.79
C THR A 31 -15.39 -20.90 -0.12
N ASN A 32 -16.19 -19.83 -0.21
CA ASN A 32 -17.44 -19.75 -0.98
C ASN A 32 -17.25 -19.15 -2.38
N ASN A 33 -16.00 -18.98 -2.83
CA ASN A 33 -15.73 -18.84 -4.25
C ASN A 33 -16.19 -20.12 -4.96
N HIS A 34 -17.46 -20.13 -5.39
CA HIS A 34 -17.95 -21.10 -6.36
C HIS A 34 -16.93 -21.12 -7.50
N LEU A 35 -16.38 -22.32 -7.74
CA LEU A 35 -15.44 -22.67 -8.81
C LEU A 35 -15.65 -21.79 -10.04
N LYS A 36 -14.91 -20.69 -10.13
CA LYS A 36 -14.84 -19.89 -11.34
C LYS A 36 -13.61 -20.36 -12.07
N GLN A 37 -13.85 -21.24 -13.04
CA GLN A 37 -12.90 -21.45 -14.12
C GLN A 37 -12.70 -20.12 -14.81
N THR A 38 -11.47 -19.63 -14.84
CA THR A 38 -11.13 -18.49 -15.67
C THR A 38 -10.01 -18.90 -16.61
N MET A 39 -10.26 -18.75 -17.90
CA MET A 39 -9.22 -18.83 -18.90
C MET A 39 -8.43 -17.53 -18.84
N VAL A 40 -7.21 -17.63 -18.34
CA VAL A 40 -6.26 -16.52 -18.33
C VAL A 40 -5.41 -16.64 -19.57
N TYR A 41 -5.51 -15.63 -20.43
CA TYR A 41 -4.60 -15.40 -21.53
C TYR A 41 -3.57 -14.38 -21.07
N PHE A 42 -2.31 -14.78 -20.96
CA PHE A 42 -1.21 -13.91 -20.53
C PHE A 42 -0.11 -13.92 -21.59
N ASN A 43 -0.01 -12.85 -22.40
CA ASN A 43 0.97 -12.77 -23.49
C ASN A 43 0.95 -13.99 -24.43
N GLY A 44 -0.25 -14.36 -24.93
CA GLY A 44 -0.43 -15.58 -25.74
C GLY A 44 -0.43 -16.92 -24.98
N LEU A 45 -0.09 -16.95 -23.68
CA LEU A 45 -0.14 -18.18 -22.88
C LEU A 45 -1.56 -18.41 -22.35
N LYS A 46 -2.14 -19.55 -22.71
CA LYS A 46 -3.44 -20.02 -22.18
C LYS A 46 -3.20 -20.82 -20.90
N SER A 47 -3.70 -20.32 -19.77
CA SER A 47 -3.75 -21.08 -18.52
C SER A 47 -5.19 -21.12 -18.00
N ILE A 48 -5.63 -22.27 -17.51
CA ILE A 48 -6.92 -22.42 -16.85
C ILE A 48 -6.64 -22.34 -15.35
N GLN A 49 -7.04 -21.24 -14.72
CA GLN A 49 -6.89 -21.07 -13.28
C GLN A 49 -8.19 -21.48 -12.57
N TYR A 50 -8.05 -22.31 -11.55
CA TYR A 50 -9.13 -22.71 -10.66
C TYR A 50 -9.00 -21.95 -9.34
N ILE A 51 -9.80 -20.89 -9.19
CA ILE A 51 -9.92 -20.20 -7.90
C ILE A 51 -10.76 -21.12 -7.00
N GLY A 52 -10.11 -21.74 -6.00
CA GLY A 52 -10.78 -22.51 -4.94
C GLY A 52 -10.43 -24.00 -4.85
N ASN A 53 -9.58 -24.57 -5.71
CA ASN A 53 -8.99 -25.91 -5.48
C ASN A 53 -7.63 -26.09 -6.18
N ASN A 54 -6.73 -26.81 -5.50
CA ASN A 54 -5.30 -27.00 -5.76
C ASN A 54 -4.96 -27.91 -6.97
N VAL A 55 -5.61 -27.74 -8.13
CA VAL A 55 -5.20 -28.47 -9.34
C VAL A 55 -4.96 -27.48 -10.48
N ILE A 56 -3.72 -27.47 -10.97
CA ILE A 56 -3.24 -26.63 -12.05
C ILE A 56 -3.04 -27.54 -13.27
N PRO A 57 -3.66 -27.27 -14.43
CA PRO A 57 -3.38 -28.01 -15.64
C PRO A 57 -2.02 -27.61 -16.23
N GLU A 58 -1.35 -28.57 -16.87
CA GLU A 58 -0.07 -28.40 -17.55
C GLU A 58 -0.13 -27.33 -18.65
N ILE A 59 0.99 -26.62 -18.82
CA ILE A 59 1.20 -25.63 -19.87
C ILE A 59 1.42 -26.39 -21.19
N ASP A 60 0.57 -26.16 -22.18
CA ASP A 60 0.80 -26.64 -23.54
C ASP A 60 1.74 -25.67 -24.29
N GLU A 61 3.02 -26.03 -24.30
CA GLU A 61 4.09 -25.26 -24.98
C GLU A 61 3.89 -25.17 -26.50
N ASN A 62 3.03 -26.00 -27.11
CA ASN A 62 2.84 -26.01 -28.57
C ASN A 62 1.78 -25.01 -29.07
N ASN A 63 1.06 -24.34 -28.16
CA ASN A 63 0.02 -23.36 -28.50
C ASN A 63 0.48 -21.89 -28.34
N ILE A 64 1.79 -21.64 -28.35
CA ILE A 64 2.37 -20.29 -28.31
C ILE A 64 2.17 -19.62 -29.68
N LEU A 65 1.02 -18.99 -29.89
CA LEU A 65 0.84 -17.99 -30.94
C LEU A 65 1.07 -16.61 -30.33
N VAL A 66 2.28 -16.08 -30.51
CA VAL A 66 2.58 -14.68 -30.20
C VAL A 66 1.85 -13.82 -31.22
N ALA A 67 0.65 -13.35 -30.89
CA ALA A 67 0.05 -12.26 -31.63
C ALA A 67 0.83 -10.98 -31.28
N GLU A 68 1.57 -10.42 -32.25
CA GLU A 68 2.33 -9.17 -32.09
C GLU A 68 1.46 -8.00 -31.56
N SER A 69 0.14 -8.09 -31.71
CA SER A 69 -0.84 -7.13 -31.18
C SER A 69 -1.01 -7.15 -29.64
N GLU A 70 -0.58 -8.20 -28.93
CA GLU A 70 -0.72 -8.29 -27.45
C GLU A 70 0.49 -7.74 -26.67
N ILE A 71 1.63 -7.54 -27.35
CA ILE A 71 2.82 -6.85 -26.79
C ILE A 71 2.48 -5.39 -26.40
N LEU A 72 1.38 -4.84 -26.92
CA LEU A 72 0.89 -3.52 -26.55
C LEU A 72 0.30 -3.43 -25.13
N VAL A 73 -0.08 -4.54 -24.49
CA VAL A 73 -0.59 -4.52 -23.10
C VAL A 73 0.56 -4.41 -22.08
N ALA A 74 1.71 -5.02 -22.37
CA ALA A 74 2.94 -4.85 -21.59
C ALA A 74 3.58 -3.46 -21.75
N ASN A 75 3.19 -2.73 -22.81
CA ASN A 75 3.65 -1.38 -23.13
C ASN A 75 2.61 -0.29 -22.88
N ARG A 76 1.67 -0.48 -21.95
CA ARG A 76 1.03 0.69 -21.31
C ARG A 76 2.07 1.40 -20.46
N ARG A 77 2.99 2.12 -21.12
CA ARG A 77 3.39 3.43 -20.63
C ARG A 77 2.07 4.18 -20.51
N ILE A 78 1.53 4.22 -19.31
CA ILE A 78 0.55 5.25 -18.95
C ILE A 78 1.19 6.52 -19.49
N GLU A 79 0.54 7.19 -20.43
CA GLU A 79 0.91 8.55 -20.78
C GLU A 79 0.83 9.30 -19.46
N VAL A 80 1.99 9.45 -18.81
CA VAL A 80 2.15 10.34 -17.69
C VAL A 80 1.88 11.68 -18.34
N ASN A 81 0.64 12.16 -18.23
CA ASN A 81 0.31 13.53 -18.57
C ASN A 81 1.42 14.36 -17.98
N GLN A 82 2.28 14.92 -18.83
CA GLN A 82 3.46 15.66 -18.41
C GLN A 82 2.94 16.95 -17.79
N THR A 83 2.52 16.84 -16.53
CA THR A 83 2.20 18.00 -15.71
C THR A 83 3.47 18.84 -15.61
N PRO A 84 3.36 20.17 -15.57
CA PRO A 84 4.53 21.03 -15.43
C PRO A 84 5.25 20.62 -14.15
N LYS A 85 6.47 20.12 -14.29
CA LYS A 85 7.33 19.81 -13.17
C LYS A 85 8.06 21.09 -12.79
N ILE A 86 7.66 21.70 -11.69
CA ILE A 86 8.43 22.77 -11.03
C ILE A 86 8.93 22.27 -9.69
N GLU A 87 10.19 22.51 -9.40
CA GLU A 87 10.80 22.20 -8.11
C GLU A 87 11.74 23.32 -7.70
N GLY A 88 11.94 23.50 -6.39
CA GLY A 88 12.79 24.56 -5.89
C GLY A 88 12.42 25.02 -4.48
N MET A 89 13.12 26.05 -4.02
CA MET A 89 12.89 26.63 -2.70
C MET A 89 11.68 27.55 -2.72
N VAL A 90 10.77 27.33 -1.77
CA VAL A 90 9.62 28.20 -1.50
C VAL A 90 9.59 28.56 -0.01
N LEU A 91 8.97 29.68 0.31
CA LEU A 91 8.62 30.04 1.68
C LEU A 91 7.21 29.56 1.95
N LYS A 92 7.04 28.79 3.02
CA LYS A 92 5.74 28.35 3.52
C LYS A 92 5.47 28.99 4.87
N LYS A 93 4.29 29.58 5.05
CA LYS A 93 3.89 30.15 6.34
C LYS A 93 3.63 29.03 7.36
N SER A 94 4.24 29.15 8.55
CA SER A 94 3.98 28.26 9.66
C SER A 94 2.59 28.53 10.25
N PRO A 95 1.86 27.50 10.71
CA PRO A 95 0.64 27.73 11.50
C PRO A 95 0.92 28.34 12.87
N HIS A 96 2.15 28.24 13.40
CA HIS A 96 2.51 28.86 14.67
C HIS A 96 2.89 30.32 14.41
N GLN A 97 2.17 31.26 15.03
CA GLN A 97 2.31 32.70 14.79
C GLN A 97 3.76 33.20 14.99
N ILE A 98 4.53 32.57 15.88
CA ILE A 98 5.90 32.95 16.22
C ILE A 98 6.93 32.50 15.15
N GLN A 99 6.66 31.42 14.41
CA GLN A 99 7.63 30.85 13.46
C GLN A 99 7.64 31.56 12.10
N GLY A 100 6.61 32.34 11.77
CA GLY A 100 6.56 33.09 10.52
C GLY A 100 6.76 32.24 9.26
N TRP A 101 7.60 32.72 8.35
CA TRP A 101 7.93 32.06 7.09
C TRP A 101 9.06 31.05 7.25
N GLN A 102 8.90 29.89 6.62
CA GLN A 102 9.84 28.80 6.74
C GLN A 102 10.25 28.33 5.33
N GLN A 103 11.55 28.22 5.08
CA GLN A 103 12.06 27.69 3.82
C GLN A 103 11.72 26.21 3.67
N ARG A 104 11.20 25.82 2.52
CA ARG A 104 10.92 24.43 2.16
C ARG A 104 11.40 24.20 0.74
N TRP A 105 12.02 23.05 0.52
CA TRP A 105 12.17 22.56 -0.85
C TRP A 105 10.84 21.96 -1.26
N ALA A 106 10.26 22.39 -2.37
CA ALA A 106 8.97 21.92 -2.86
C ALA A 106 9.08 21.41 -4.29
N GLN A 107 8.11 20.59 -4.66
CA GLN A 107 7.91 20.07 -6.01
C GLN A 107 6.41 20.10 -6.30
N CYS A 108 6.02 20.67 -7.45
CA CYS A 108 4.70 20.49 -8.02
C CYS A 108 4.84 19.58 -9.24
N SER A 109 4.27 18.37 -9.17
CA SER A 109 4.17 17.43 -10.28
C SER A 109 3.09 16.41 -9.99
N ASP A 110 2.59 15.74 -11.03
CA ASP A 110 1.65 14.61 -10.92
C ASP A 110 0.36 14.96 -10.17
N ASN A 111 -0.12 16.20 -10.37
CA ASN A 111 -1.24 16.79 -9.64
C ASN A 111 -1.03 16.84 -8.12
N ARG A 112 0.21 17.01 -7.67
CA ARG A 112 0.59 17.11 -6.26
C ARG A 112 1.53 18.28 -6.05
N LEU A 113 1.37 18.97 -4.93
CA LEU A 113 2.36 19.90 -4.37
C LEU A 113 2.93 19.28 -3.09
N VAL A 114 4.18 18.80 -3.18
CA VAL A 114 4.90 18.15 -2.08
C VAL A 114 6.00 19.09 -1.59
N TYR A 115 6.17 19.20 -0.27
CA TYR A 115 7.21 20.03 0.33
C TYR A 115 7.94 19.30 1.45
N TYR A 116 9.22 19.63 1.58
CA TYR A 116 10.21 18.92 2.37
C TYR A 116 10.95 19.89 3.29
N LEU A 117 11.57 19.36 4.33
CA LEU A 117 12.57 20.12 5.06
C LEU A 117 13.80 20.32 4.13
N PRO A 118 14.42 21.50 4.09
CA PRO A 118 15.58 21.75 3.23
C PRO A 118 16.70 20.70 3.36
N GLU A 119 16.93 20.26 4.60
CA GLU A 119 17.93 19.26 5.01
C GLU A 119 17.52 17.80 4.78
N ASN A 120 16.24 17.51 4.52
CA ASN A 120 15.75 16.16 4.27
C ASN A 120 14.69 16.14 3.16
N ARG A 121 15.15 15.88 1.93
CA ARG A 121 14.32 15.77 0.73
C ARG A 121 13.80 14.36 0.45
N ASN A 122 14.17 13.37 1.28
CA ASN A 122 13.77 11.97 1.09
C ASN A 122 12.44 11.66 1.80
N THR A 123 11.98 12.54 2.69
CA THR A 123 10.74 12.34 3.44
C THR A 123 9.86 13.58 3.33
N PRO A 124 8.70 13.50 2.67
CA PRO A 124 7.76 14.62 2.57
C PRO A 124 7.42 15.18 3.96
N PHE A 125 7.58 16.49 4.12
CA PHE A 125 7.10 17.19 5.30
C PHE A 125 5.62 17.51 5.18
N GLY A 126 5.13 17.75 3.98
CA GLY A 126 3.70 17.72 3.69
C GLY A 126 3.39 17.52 2.21
N ILE A 127 2.18 17.02 1.97
CA ILE A 127 1.67 16.57 0.68
C ILE A 127 0.31 17.21 0.49
N ILE A 128 0.16 17.95 -0.59
CA ILE A 128 -1.12 18.48 -1.06
C ILE A 128 -1.40 17.74 -2.37
N ASP A 129 -2.25 16.73 -2.31
CA ASP A 129 -2.61 15.92 -3.47
C ASP A 129 -4.00 16.30 -3.97
N PHE A 130 -4.05 16.83 -5.19
CA PHE A 130 -5.27 17.35 -5.79
C PHE A 130 -6.18 16.23 -6.34
N ASN A 131 -5.72 14.98 -6.38
CA ASN A 131 -6.53 13.84 -6.81
C ASN A 131 -7.37 13.22 -5.68
N ILE A 132 -7.06 13.54 -4.42
CA ILE A 132 -7.74 12.97 -3.23
C ILE A 132 -8.40 14.03 -2.35
N MET A 133 -8.15 15.32 -2.62
CA MET A 133 -8.76 16.43 -1.91
C MET A 133 -8.92 17.62 -2.86
N THR A 134 -10.09 18.27 -2.83
CA THR A 134 -10.33 19.53 -3.55
C THR A 134 -9.82 20.68 -2.69
N TYR A 135 -9.14 21.64 -3.32
CA TYR A 135 -8.64 22.84 -2.64
C TYR A 135 -9.15 24.08 -3.36
N SER A 136 -9.64 25.07 -2.62
CA SER A 136 -9.75 26.41 -3.16
C SER A 136 -8.37 27.06 -3.19
N LEU A 137 -8.13 27.84 -4.23
CA LEU A 137 -6.88 28.55 -4.47
C LEU A 137 -7.18 30.05 -4.44
N GLN A 138 -6.47 30.76 -3.58
CA GLN A 138 -6.60 32.21 -3.42
C GLN A 138 -5.27 32.88 -3.72
N GLU A 139 -5.34 34.07 -4.31
CA GLU A 139 -4.19 34.89 -4.69
C GLU A 139 -4.12 36.09 -3.76
N ILE A 140 -2.93 36.39 -3.26
CA ILE A 140 -2.67 37.60 -2.47
C ILE A 140 -1.84 38.54 -3.34
N ILE A 141 -2.39 39.72 -3.58
CA ILE A 141 -1.86 40.71 -4.53
C ILE A 141 -1.38 41.93 -3.74
N ASP A 142 -0.23 42.49 -4.13
CA ASP A 142 0.27 43.75 -3.57
C ASP A 142 -0.41 44.99 -4.18
N GLN A 143 -0.05 46.17 -3.68
CA GLN A 143 -0.57 47.45 -4.18
C GLN A 143 -0.23 47.74 -5.66
N HIS A 144 0.73 47.02 -6.23
CA HIS A 144 1.17 47.16 -7.62
C HIS A 144 0.54 46.12 -8.54
N GLY A 145 -0.36 45.27 -8.03
CA GLY A 145 -1.01 44.22 -8.81
C GLY A 145 -0.18 42.93 -8.94
N ASN A 146 0.94 42.80 -8.23
CA ASN A 146 1.76 41.59 -8.29
C ASN A 146 1.25 40.52 -7.32
N ILE A 147 1.21 39.27 -7.76
CA ILE A 147 0.92 38.14 -6.88
C ILE A 147 2.13 37.87 -5.99
N ILE A 148 1.96 38.13 -4.70
CA ILE A 148 3.03 37.98 -3.69
C ILE A 148 2.90 36.69 -2.90
N GLU A 149 1.70 36.13 -2.78
CA GLU A 149 1.45 34.86 -2.06
C GLU A 149 0.27 34.11 -2.72
N PHE A 150 0.23 32.80 -2.51
CA PHE A 150 -0.95 32.00 -2.83
C PHE A 150 -1.35 31.10 -1.65
N VAL A 151 -2.65 30.89 -1.50
CA VAL A 151 -3.25 30.14 -0.40
C VAL A 151 -4.05 28.96 -0.95
N LEU A 152 -3.72 27.77 -0.48
CA LEU A 152 -4.49 26.56 -0.72
C LEU A 152 -5.30 26.25 0.54
N VAL A 153 -6.62 26.17 0.39
CA VAL A 153 -7.55 25.82 1.46
C VAL A 153 -8.27 24.53 1.06
N PRO A 154 -8.06 23.41 1.77
CA PRO A 154 -8.80 22.18 1.51
C PRO A 154 -10.29 22.43 1.74
N ASN A 155 -11.11 22.00 0.80
CA ASN A 155 -12.55 22.18 0.91
C ASN A 155 -13.06 21.48 2.17
N GLY A 156 -13.84 22.16 3.02
CA GLY A 156 -14.33 21.63 4.30
C GLY A 156 -13.31 21.66 5.45
N SER A 157 -12.15 22.30 5.25
CA SER A 157 -11.14 22.52 6.29
C SER A 157 -10.97 24.00 6.62
N THR A 158 -10.62 24.31 7.87
CA THR A 158 -10.14 25.65 8.27
C THR A 158 -8.63 25.80 8.09
N LYS A 159 -7.95 24.76 7.61
CA LYS A 159 -6.50 24.75 7.45
C LYS A 159 -6.07 25.49 6.19
N ASN A 160 -5.23 26.52 6.36
CA ASN A 160 -4.63 27.21 5.22
C ASN A 160 -3.18 26.76 4.98
N PHE A 161 -2.82 26.58 3.71
CA PHE A 161 -1.45 26.40 3.26
C PHE A 161 -1.05 27.61 2.42
N ILE A 162 -0.22 28.48 3.01
CA ILE A 162 0.18 29.74 2.40
C ILE A 162 1.64 29.62 1.94
N PHE A 163 1.88 29.97 0.69
CA PHE A 163 3.18 29.87 0.04
C PHE A 163 3.54 31.15 -0.70
N LYS A 164 4.85 31.39 -0.85
CA LYS A 164 5.43 32.37 -1.78
C LYS A 164 6.83 31.96 -2.20
N ALA A 165 7.29 32.46 -3.35
CA ALA A 165 8.69 32.33 -3.77
C ALA A 165 9.52 33.54 -3.29
N GLN A 166 10.76 33.64 -3.76
CA GLN A 166 11.65 34.75 -3.38
C GLN A 166 11.22 36.10 -3.97
N ASN A 167 10.56 36.08 -5.12
CA ASN A 167 10.07 37.28 -5.81
C ASN A 167 8.68 37.00 -6.42
N PRO A 168 7.92 38.05 -6.77
CA PRO A 168 6.56 37.88 -7.31
C PRO A 168 6.49 37.09 -8.62
N LEU A 169 7.49 37.23 -9.50
CA LEU A 169 7.54 36.48 -10.76
C LEU A 169 7.63 34.98 -10.52
N ASP A 170 8.47 34.54 -9.59
CA ASP A 170 8.58 33.13 -9.24
C ASP A 170 7.34 32.65 -8.46
N THR A 171 6.71 33.50 -7.66
CA THR A 171 5.42 33.17 -7.02
C THR A 171 4.35 32.90 -8.07
N GLN A 172 4.29 33.72 -9.13
CA GLN A 172 3.39 33.51 -10.26
C GLN A 172 3.65 32.19 -10.99
N LYS A 173 4.92 31.83 -11.22
CA LYS A 173 5.29 30.53 -11.83
C LYS A 173 4.78 29.35 -11.00
N TRP A 174 5.00 29.39 -9.69
CA TRP A 174 4.49 28.36 -8.77
C TRP A 174 2.97 28.29 -8.76
N LEU A 175 2.29 29.43 -8.70
CA LEU A 175 0.83 29.50 -8.75
C LEU A 175 0.29 28.88 -10.05
N ASN A 176 0.90 29.17 -11.20
CA ASN A 176 0.48 28.63 -12.48
C ASN A 176 0.62 27.10 -12.53
N ALA A 177 1.73 26.55 -12.03
CA ALA A 177 1.92 25.10 -11.95
C ALA A 177 0.90 24.43 -11.02
N VAL A 178 0.54 25.08 -9.90
CA VAL A 178 -0.52 24.63 -8.99
C VAL A 178 -1.89 24.68 -9.66
N LYS A 179 -2.23 25.76 -10.37
CA LYS A 179 -3.49 25.90 -11.13
C LYS A 179 -3.63 24.78 -12.16
N GLU A 180 -2.57 24.50 -12.90
CA GLU A 180 -2.56 23.45 -13.90
C GLU A 180 -2.71 22.06 -13.26
N SER A 181 -1.96 21.80 -12.18
CA SER A 181 -2.09 20.57 -11.39
C SER A 181 -3.50 20.38 -10.83
N GLN A 182 -4.17 21.45 -10.38
CA GLN A 182 -5.57 21.39 -9.95
C GLN A 182 -6.50 21.09 -11.11
N LYS A 183 -6.36 21.81 -12.24
CA LYS A 183 -7.22 21.63 -13.42
C LYS A 183 -7.19 20.19 -13.96
N ASN A 184 -6.02 19.55 -13.88
CA ASN A 184 -5.81 18.20 -14.39
C ASN A 184 -6.12 17.09 -13.36
N SER A 185 -6.56 17.42 -12.14
CA SER A 185 -6.78 16.45 -11.07
C SER A 185 -8.20 15.91 -10.97
N GLU A 186 -8.37 14.81 -10.23
CA GLU A 186 -9.71 14.30 -9.88
C GLU A 186 -10.52 15.31 -9.04
N GLY A 187 -9.85 16.10 -8.19
CA GLY A 187 -10.49 17.15 -7.39
C GLY A 187 -11.06 18.32 -8.20
N ALA A 188 -10.71 18.46 -9.49
CA ALA A 188 -11.37 19.37 -10.43
C ALA A 188 -12.60 18.73 -11.10
N LYS A 189 -12.64 17.40 -11.22
CA LYS A 189 -13.78 16.66 -11.81
C LYS A 189 -14.93 16.48 -10.82
N LYS A 190 -14.60 16.29 -9.54
CA LYS A 190 -15.55 16.08 -8.45
C LYS A 190 -15.07 16.77 -7.18
N ILE A 191 -16.01 17.17 -6.32
CA ILE A 191 -15.68 17.74 -5.01
C ILE A 191 -15.25 16.61 -4.06
N LEU A 192 -14.01 16.65 -3.61
CA LEU A 192 -13.40 15.71 -2.67
C LEU A 192 -13.10 16.42 -1.34
N ASN A 193 -13.67 15.94 -0.25
CA ASN A 193 -13.51 16.52 1.09
C ASN A 193 -13.35 15.46 2.19
N SER A 194 -13.22 14.20 1.80
CA SER A 194 -13.27 13.04 2.67
C SER A 194 -12.11 13.00 3.67
N LEU A 195 -10.98 13.60 3.31
CA LEU A 195 -9.79 13.71 4.15
C LEU A 195 -9.91 14.65 5.35
N ASN A 196 -10.91 15.54 5.41
CA ASN A 196 -11.06 16.48 6.53
C ASN A 196 -11.28 15.81 7.88
N ARG A 197 -11.79 14.57 7.87
CA ARG A 197 -11.96 13.78 9.09
C ARG A 197 -10.62 13.39 9.73
N TYR A 198 -9.52 13.45 8.98
CA TYR A 198 -8.21 13.05 9.47
C TYR A 198 -7.37 14.28 9.87
N PRO A 199 -7.00 14.40 11.16
CA PRO A 199 -6.11 15.47 11.58
C PRO A 199 -4.77 15.35 10.87
N LYS A 200 -4.21 16.49 10.44
CA LYS A 200 -2.91 16.54 9.76
C LYS A 200 -2.82 15.62 8.52
N PHE A 201 -3.92 15.43 7.78
CA PHE A 201 -3.97 14.52 6.62
C PHE A 201 -2.84 14.76 5.60
N TRP A 202 -2.38 16.00 5.45
CA TRP A 202 -1.26 16.39 4.58
C TRP A 202 0.11 15.85 5.02
N ARG A 203 0.22 15.22 6.19
CA ARG A 203 1.47 14.62 6.70
C ARG A 203 1.66 13.17 6.28
N THR A 204 0.64 12.56 5.72
CA THR A 204 0.65 11.15 5.33
C THR A 204 0.38 11.08 3.84
N ASP A 205 1.28 10.46 3.08
CA ASP A 205 1.02 10.16 1.68
C ASP A 205 -0.14 9.16 1.58
N ARG A 206 -1.02 9.39 0.61
CA ARG A 206 -2.28 8.64 0.47
C ARG A 206 -2.54 8.32 -0.98
N ILE A 207 -3.25 7.23 -1.19
CA ILE A 207 -3.76 6.82 -2.48
C ILE A 207 -5.22 6.41 -2.30
N SER A 208 -6.12 6.88 -3.16
CA SER A 208 -7.51 6.43 -3.10
C SER A 208 -7.61 4.98 -3.54
N ASN A 209 -8.64 4.26 -3.08
CA ASN A 209 -8.96 2.94 -3.60
C ASN A 209 -9.08 2.92 -5.15
N GLU A 210 -9.70 3.96 -5.73
CA GLU A 210 -9.86 4.08 -7.19
C GLU A 210 -8.51 4.20 -7.90
N GLN A 211 -7.59 5.02 -7.36
CA GLN A 211 -6.24 5.15 -7.89
C GLN A 211 -5.47 3.83 -7.77
N LEU A 212 -5.49 3.16 -6.61
CA LEU A 212 -4.83 1.87 -6.44
C LEU A 212 -5.36 0.84 -7.45
N MET A 213 -6.67 0.79 -7.68
CA MET A 213 -7.27 -0.09 -8.68
C MET A 213 -6.76 0.19 -10.11
N LYS A 214 -6.41 1.43 -10.42
CA LYS A 214 -5.85 1.84 -11.72
C LYS A 214 -4.35 1.56 -11.83
N ILE A 215 -3.56 1.83 -10.79
CA ILE A 215 -2.09 1.87 -10.88
C ILE A 215 -1.34 0.79 -10.10
N GLY A 216 -2.01 0.02 -9.22
CA GLY A 216 -1.34 -1.04 -8.45
C GLY A 216 -0.91 -2.17 -9.38
N GLU A 217 0.28 -2.73 -9.22
CA GLU A 217 0.83 -3.71 -10.17
C GLU A 217 1.29 -4.99 -9.48
N THR A 218 1.50 -6.04 -10.28
CA THR A 218 2.05 -7.31 -9.80
C THR A 218 3.39 -7.08 -9.11
N GLY A 219 3.53 -7.57 -7.89
CA GLY A 219 4.74 -7.39 -7.08
C GLY A 219 4.68 -6.23 -6.09
N ASP A 220 3.73 -5.31 -6.17
CA ASP A 220 3.57 -4.26 -5.16
C ASP A 220 3.23 -4.87 -3.79
N ILE A 221 3.74 -4.29 -2.70
CA ILE A 221 3.51 -4.82 -1.35
C ILE A 221 2.37 -4.07 -0.69
N LEU A 222 1.51 -4.83 -0.01
CA LEU A 222 0.56 -4.31 0.97
C LEU A 222 1.05 -4.63 2.38
N LEU A 223 1.01 -3.63 3.27
CA LEU A 223 1.31 -3.77 4.69
C LEU A 223 0.09 -3.39 5.51
N PHE A 224 -0.29 -4.25 6.43
CA PHE A 224 -1.53 -4.13 7.19
C PHE A 224 -1.22 -3.93 8.66
N ARG A 225 -2.05 -3.10 9.30
CA ARG A 225 -2.10 -2.96 10.74
C ARG A 225 -3.49 -3.36 11.23
N GLY A 226 -3.64 -4.56 11.79
CA GLY A 226 -4.91 -5.06 12.30
C GLY A 226 -5.35 -4.39 13.62
N ILE A 227 -6.65 -4.36 13.88
CA ILE A 227 -7.23 -3.75 15.09
C ILE A 227 -7.27 -4.75 16.29
N GLY A 228 -7.07 -6.04 16.05
CA GLY A 228 -7.18 -7.08 17.08
C GLY A 228 -6.06 -7.04 18.14
N ILE A 229 -6.36 -7.57 19.33
CA ILE A 229 -5.39 -7.68 20.45
C ILE A 229 -4.15 -8.49 20.01
N ASN A 230 -4.36 -9.59 19.29
CA ASN A 230 -3.26 -10.42 18.77
C ASN A 230 -2.35 -9.63 17.82
N CYS A 231 -2.92 -8.74 17.00
CA CYS A 231 -2.15 -7.85 16.12
C CYS A 231 -1.29 -6.88 16.95
N GLU A 232 -1.80 -6.34 18.05
CA GLU A 232 -1.04 -5.47 18.94
C GLU A 232 0.15 -6.18 19.59
N ILE A 233 -0.08 -7.42 20.08
CA ILE A 233 0.97 -8.25 20.67
C ILE A 233 2.09 -8.51 19.65
N GLN A 234 1.73 -8.90 18.43
CA GLN A 234 2.70 -9.17 17.37
C GLN A 234 3.54 -7.94 17.01
N ARG A 235 2.94 -6.75 16.94
CA ARG A 235 3.66 -5.50 16.70
C ARG A 235 4.64 -5.17 17.81
N LYS A 236 4.27 -5.39 19.08
CA LYS A 236 5.18 -5.21 20.22
C LYS A 236 6.37 -6.17 20.16
N LEU A 237 6.13 -7.44 19.85
CA LEU A 237 7.19 -8.46 19.77
C LEU A 237 8.16 -8.22 18.61
N THR A 238 7.65 -7.75 17.47
CA THR A 238 8.45 -7.56 16.26
C THR A 238 9.04 -6.16 16.14
N GLY A 239 8.66 -5.22 17.01
CA GLY A 239 9.00 -3.80 16.87
C GLY A 239 8.48 -3.17 15.58
N SER A 240 7.47 -3.78 14.95
CA SER A 240 6.93 -3.39 13.63
C SER A 240 5.63 -2.59 13.79
N ASP A 241 5.43 -1.59 12.92
CA ASP A 241 4.15 -0.88 12.81
C ASP A 241 3.04 -1.76 12.18
N TYR A 242 3.43 -2.85 11.53
CA TYR A 242 2.60 -3.75 10.73
C TYR A 242 2.64 -5.19 11.25
N ASP A 243 1.50 -5.87 11.20
CA ASP A 243 1.32 -7.26 11.66
C ASP A 243 0.96 -8.23 10.53
N HIS A 244 0.60 -7.74 9.35
CA HIS A 244 0.33 -8.58 8.19
C HIS A 244 0.85 -7.94 6.91
N ALA A 245 1.09 -8.76 5.88
CA ALA A 245 1.58 -8.32 4.59
C ALA A 245 1.01 -9.17 3.46
N ALA A 246 0.84 -8.58 2.29
CA ALA A 246 0.46 -9.29 1.07
C ALA A 246 1.21 -8.70 -0.12
N VAL A 247 1.18 -9.39 -1.26
CA VAL A 247 1.69 -8.88 -2.53
C VAL A 247 0.55 -8.78 -3.54
N LEU A 248 0.52 -7.71 -4.31
CA LEU A 248 -0.47 -7.53 -5.36
C LEU A 248 -0.14 -8.40 -6.57
N LEU A 249 -1.20 -8.89 -7.21
CA LEU A 249 -1.20 -9.58 -8.49
C LEU A 249 -2.25 -8.91 -9.38
N ARG A 250 -1.82 -8.39 -10.54
CA ARG A 250 -2.72 -7.87 -11.56
C ARG A 250 -2.86 -8.88 -12.69
N GLN A 251 -4.10 -9.26 -12.98
CA GLN A 251 -4.43 -10.10 -14.13
C GLN A 251 -4.48 -9.27 -15.43
N PRO A 252 -4.33 -9.90 -16.62
CA PRO A 252 -4.50 -9.26 -17.92
C PRO A 252 -5.85 -8.54 -18.10
N SER A 253 -6.90 -9.03 -17.44
CA SER A 253 -8.22 -8.38 -17.40
C SER A 253 -8.21 -7.02 -16.69
N GLY A 254 -7.11 -6.66 -16.04
CA GLY A 254 -7.01 -5.50 -15.15
C GLY A 254 -7.50 -5.77 -13.72
N SER A 255 -7.99 -6.98 -13.40
CA SER A 255 -8.42 -7.32 -12.04
C SER A 255 -7.24 -7.43 -11.08
N LEU A 256 -7.42 -6.91 -9.86
CA LEU A 256 -6.42 -6.92 -8.79
C LEU A 256 -6.75 -7.97 -7.73
N TYR A 257 -5.72 -8.70 -7.33
CA TYR A 257 -5.75 -9.70 -6.26
C TYR A 257 -4.60 -9.47 -5.29
N MET A 258 -4.79 -9.91 -4.05
CA MET A 258 -3.76 -9.99 -3.03
C MET A 258 -3.39 -11.46 -2.86
N LEU A 259 -2.11 -11.78 -3.09
CA LEU A 259 -1.55 -13.04 -2.63
C LEU A 259 -1.13 -12.86 -1.17
N GLU A 260 -1.74 -13.62 -0.29
CA GLU A 260 -1.49 -13.56 1.15
C GLU A 260 -1.43 -14.96 1.76
N ALA A 261 -0.70 -15.09 2.87
CA ALA A 261 -0.72 -16.29 3.70
C ALA A 261 -1.50 -15.99 4.98
N THR A 262 -2.59 -16.72 5.21
CA THR A 262 -3.40 -16.61 6.43
C THR A 262 -3.24 -17.87 7.28
N GLY A 263 -3.36 -17.74 8.61
CA GLY A 263 -3.14 -18.87 9.53
C GLY A 263 -4.12 -20.03 9.35
N TYR A 264 -5.34 -19.76 8.87
CA TYR A 264 -6.38 -20.79 8.73
C TYR A 264 -6.34 -21.50 7.37
N PHE A 265 -6.08 -20.78 6.27
CA PHE A 265 -6.15 -21.33 4.91
C PHE A 265 -4.79 -21.54 4.25
N GLY A 266 -3.72 -21.04 4.84
CA GLY A 266 -2.42 -21.01 4.18
C GLY A 266 -2.37 -19.92 3.12
N VAL A 267 -1.60 -20.17 2.05
CA VAL A 267 -1.43 -19.22 0.94
C VAL A 267 -2.66 -19.21 0.04
N GLY A 268 -3.21 -18.03 -0.23
CA GLY A 268 -4.40 -17.84 -1.05
C GLY A 268 -4.43 -16.51 -1.81
N LEU A 269 -5.35 -16.42 -2.77
CA LEU A 269 -5.66 -15.18 -3.48
C LEU A 269 -6.97 -14.58 -2.96
N CYS A 270 -6.90 -13.31 -2.60
CA CYS A 270 -8.04 -12.50 -2.20
C CYS A 270 -8.29 -11.42 -3.26
N SER A 271 -9.46 -11.42 -3.88
CA SER A 271 -9.85 -10.37 -4.84
C SER A 271 -9.93 -9.03 -4.12
N TRP A 272 -9.29 -8.00 -4.67
CA TRP A 272 -9.42 -6.65 -4.13
C TRP A 272 -10.86 -6.15 -4.24
N LYS A 273 -11.60 -6.56 -5.27
CA LYS A 273 -13.03 -6.25 -5.39
C LYS A 273 -13.82 -6.83 -4.21
N ASP A 274 -13.49 -8.04 -3.76
CA ASP A 274 -14.16 -8.66 -2.61
C ASP A 274 -13.75 -8.00 -1.30
N MET A 275 -12.48 -7.58 -1.16
CA MET A 275 -12.00 -6.75 -0.05
C MET A 275 -12.84 -5.48 0.12
N ILE A 276 -13.21 -4.84 -0.98
CA ILE A 276 -14.07 -3.66 -0.99
C ILE A 276 -15.53 -4.02 -0.73
N ASN A 277 -16.11 -4.93 -1.51
CA ASN A 277 -17.53 -5.27 -1.44
C ASN A 277 -17.95 -5.80 -0.07
N ASN A 278 -17.10 -6.59 0.57
CA ASN A 278 -17.36 -7.16 1.88
C ASN A 278 -16.83 -6.29 3.03
N ARG A 279 -16.26 -5.11 2.73
CA ARG A 279 -15.72 -4.15 3.71
C ARG A 279 -14.66 -4.75 4.64
N TRP A 280 -13.87 -5.70 4.15
CA TRP A 280 -12.81 -6.34 4.93
C TRP A 280 -11.70 -5.36 5.34
N PHE A 281 -11.57 -4.22 4.64
CA PHE A 281 -10.68 -3.13 5.05
C PHE A 281 -10.98 -2.60 6.47
N GLN A 282 -12.21 -2.75 6.98
CA GLN A 282 -12.60 -2.31 8.33
C GLN A 282 -11.98 -3.18 9.45
N LEU A 283 -11.37 -4.31 9.11
CA LEU A 283 -10.62 -5.14 10.05
C LEU A 283 -9.25 -4.54 10.42
N TYR A 284 -8.81 -3.54 9.65
CA TYR A 284 -7.49 -2.93 9.75
C TYR A 284 -7.59 -1.46 10.15
N GLU A 285 -6.69 -1.03 11.02
CA GLU A 285 -6.50 0.38 11.39
C GLU A 285 -5.94 1.17 10.21
N LYS A 286 -5.00 0.57 9.48
CA LYS A 286 -4.45 1.10 8.23
C LYS A 286 -3.97 -0.01 7.31
N ILE A 287 -4.05 0.26 6.01
CA ILE A 287 -3.46 -0.55 4.95
C ILE A 287 -2.58 0.36 4.11
N ILE A 288 -1.32 -0.01 3.96
CA ILE A 288 -0.31 0.74 3.24
C ILE A 288 0.04 -0.02 1.97
N VAL A 289 0.22 0.69 0.86
CA VAL A 289 0.87 0.15 -0.33
C VAL A 289 2.30 0.68 -0.44
N ARG A 290 3.21 -0.18 -0.87
CA ARG A 290 4.54 0.19 -1.38
C ARG A 290 4.67 -0.37 -2.78
N ARG A 291 4.66 0.51 -3.77
CA ARG A 291 4.80 0.11 -5.18
C ARG A 291 6.21 -0.35 -5.48
N LEU A 292 6.35 -1.39 -6.27
CA LEU A 292 7.62 -1.90 -6.74
C LEU A 292 7.98 -1.24 -8.08
N GLU A 293 9.08 -0.51 -8.11
CA GLU A 293 9.71 -0.01 -9.31
C GLU A 293 10.62 -1.11 -9.88
N ILE A 294 10.18 -1.77 -10.94
CA ILE A 294 10.97 -2.79 -11.64
C ILE A 294 10.44 -2.98 -13.05
N ASP A 295 11.32 -3.41 -13.96
CA ASP A 295 10.89 -3.92 -15.26
C ASP A 295 10.18 -5.27 -15.06
N ARG A 296 8.87 -5.28 -15.34
CA ARG A 296 8.03 -6.48 -15.27
C ARG A 296 8.04 -7.20 -16.61
N ASP A 297 9.22 -7.64 -17.02
CA ASP A 297 9.40 -8.40 -18.25
C ASP A 297 8.72 -9.78 -18.19
N PHE A 298 8.75 -10.50 -19.30
CA PHE A 298 8.16 -11.84 -19.38
C PHE A 298 8.71 -12.80 -18.31
N GLN A 299 10.01 -12.73 -18.01
CA GLN A 299 10.64 -13.62 -17.04
C GLN A 299 10.19 -13.30 -15.60
N PHE A 300 10.06 -12.02 -15.25
CA PHE A 300 9.49 -11.58 -13.97
C PHE A 300 8.09 -12.16 -13.78
N LEU A 301 7.24 -12.00 -14.79
CA LEU A 301 5.83 -12.41 -14.74
C LEU A 301 5.69 -13.93 -14.69
N ARG A 302 6.51 -14.66 -15.47
CA ARG A 302 6.59 -16.12 -15.43
C ARG A 302 7.01 -16.62 -14.05
N ASN A 303 8.12 -16.10 -13.50
CA ASN A 303 8.63 -16.51 -12.19
C ASN A 303 7.63 -16.21 -11.07
N PHE A 304 6.91 -15.08 -11.16
CA PHE A 304 5.84 -14.74 -10.23
C PHE A 304 4.71 -15.76 -10.32
N GLN A 305 4.24 -16.08 -11.52
CA GLN A 305 3.15 -17.04 -11.72
C GLN A 305 3.55 -18.44 -11.25
N GLU A 306 4.77 -18.90 -11.55
CA GLU A 306 5.31 -20.16 -11.05
C GLU A 306 5.33 -20.17 -9.51
N PHE A 307 5.77 -19.08 -8.87
CA PHE A 307 5.72 -18.97 -7.41
C PHE A 307 4.29 -19.11 -6.87
N VAL A 308 3.33 -18.40 -7.45
CA VAL A 308 1.92 -18.46 -7.05
C VAL A 308 1.40 -19.89 -7.19
N ASN A 309 1.69 -20.53 -8.31
CA ASN A 309 1.27 -21.91 -8.62
C ASN A 309 1.85 -22.92 -7.63
N GLU A 310 3.15 -22.83 -7.34
CA GLU A 310 3.84 -23.73 -6.42
C GLU A 310 3.33 -23.60 -4.98
N ASN A 311 2.97 -22.39 -4.55
CA ASN A 311 2.66 -22.11 -3.14
C ASN A 311 1.16 -22.09 -2.83
N MET A 312 0.28 -22.08 -3.84
CA MET A 312 -1.17 -21.99 -3.63
C MET A 312 -1.69 -23.11 -2.71
N GLY A 313 -2.52 -22.75 -1.73
CA GLY A 313 -3.15 -23.70 -0.81
C GLY A 313 -2.19 -24.40 0.14
N GLN A 314 -0.89 -24.12 0.07
CA GLN A 314 0.06 -24.63 1.05
C GLN A 314 -0.30 -24.05 2.42
N LYS A 315 -0.68 -24.94 3.35
CA LYS A 315 -0.70 -24.64 4.77
C LYS A 315 0.75 -24.38 5.15
N TYR A 316 1.16 -23.12 5.14
CA TYR A 316 2.54 -22.79 5.43
C TYR A 316 2.81 -23.19 6.90
N GLN A 317 3.39 -24.36 7.09
CA GLN A 317 3.97 -24.77 8.35
C GLN A 317 5.44 -24.41 8.22
N LEU A 318 5.97 -23.62 9.15
CA LEU A 318 7.41 -23.42 9.25
C LEU A 318 8.04 -24.80 9.19
N THR A 319 8.88 -25.05 8.20
CA THR A 319 9.72 -26.24 8.17
C THR A 319 11.08 -25.84 8.76
N PRO A 320 11.33 -26.05 10.06
CA PRO A 320 12.67 -25.97 10.61
C PRO A 320 13.32 -27.37 10.55
N ILE A 321 13.98 -27.69 9.45
CA ILE A 321 14.98 -28.75 9.39
C ILE A 321 16.14 -28.09 8.62
N ASN A 322 17.07 -27.35 9.23
CA ASN A 322 17.96 -27.77 10.32
C ASN A 322 18.33 -26.63 11.29
N GLN A 323 18.29 -27.00 12.56
CA GLN A 323 18.53 -26.23 13.78
C GLN A 323 20.04 -26.02 14.08
N VAL A 324 20.66 -24.91 13.68
CA VAL A 324 21.97 -24.54 14.29
C VAL A 324 22.07 -23.07 14.75
N ARG A 325 21.11 -22.17 14.46
CA ARG A 325 21.22 -20.77 14.94
C ARG A 325 19.93 -20.15 15.48
N ILE A 326 19.12 -20.96 16.16
CA ILE A 326 18.39 -20.50 17.35
C ILE A 326 19.30 -20.76 18.57
N ALA A 327 20.55 -20.29 18.51
CA ALA A 327 21.60 -20.71 19.45
C ALA A 327 21.80 -19.71 20.61
N SER A 328 20.98 -18.67 20.77
CA SER A 328 21.24 -17.69 21.85
C SER A 328 20.02 -16.99 22.46
N ILE A 329 18.77 -17.40 22.20
CA ILE A 329 17.58 -16.74 22.82
C ILE A 329 16.54 -17.78 23.30
N ASN A 330 16.98 -18.97 23.72
CA ASN A 330 16.10 -20.09 24.08
C ASN A 330 16.40 -20.72 25.45
N GLN A 331 16.83 -19.92 26.42
CA GLN A 331 16.62 -20.29 27.83
C GLN A 331 15.60 -19.32 28.42
N GLU A 332 14.50 -19.87 28.93
CA GLU A 332 13.44 -19.24 29.74
C GLU A 332 12.13 -18.78 29.09
N ILE A 333 11.72 -19.29 27.93
CA ILE A 333 10.29 -19.20 27.54
C ILE A 333 9.77 -20.56 27.09
N ASN A 334 9.66 -21.48 28.04
CA ASN A 334 8.83 -22.67 27.89
C ASN A 334 8.06 -22.87 29.18
N ASN A 335 6.82 -22.36 29.21
CA ASN A 335 5.64 -22.98 29.84
C ASN A 335 4.46 -22.01 29.81
N GLN A 336 3.76 -21.91 28.66
CA GLN A 336 2.32 -21.56 28.51
C GLN A 336 1.90 -21.21 27.05
N ILE A 337 2.46 -21.87 26.03
CA ILE A 337 2.09 -21.58 24.64
C ILE A 337 1.05 -22.62 24.16
N ASN A 338 -0.23 -22.23 24.22
CA ASN A 338 -1.32 -22.87 23.49
C ASN A 338 -2.29 -21.79 23.01
N ARG A 339 -2.42 -21.65 21.66
CA ARG A 339 -3.37 -20.81 20.87
C ARG A 339 -2.92 -19.44 20.30
N GLU A 340 -1.63 -19.14 20.23
CA GLU A 340 -1.11 -17.93 19.53
C GLU A 340 -0.11 -18.30 18.43
N GLU A 341 -0.57 -18.98 17.38
CA GLU A 341 0.31 -19.36 16.26
C GLU A 341 0.46 -18.23 15.22
N ARG A 342 1.65 -17.60 15.28
CA ARG A 342 2.58 -17.30 14.15
C ARG A 342 2.20 -16.19 13.14
N THR A 343 2.93 -15.07 13.24
CA THR A 343 3.03 -13.98 12.24
C THR A 343 4.11 -14.22 11.17
N ILE A 344 4.79 -15.36 11.21
CA ILE A 344 6.02 -15.65 10.45
C ILE A 344 5.70 -16.10 9.00
N PHE A 345 4.43 -16.07 8.58
CA PHE A 345 4.01 -16.67 7.30
C PHE A 345 3.93 -15.69 6.14
N CYS A 346 3.30 -14.53 6.34
CA CYS A 346 2.95 -13.63 5.26
C CYS A 346 4.17 -12.88 4.69
N SER A 347 5.03 -12.37 5.56
CA SER A 347 6.24 -11.64 5.17
C SER A 347 7.36 -12.56 4.68
N ALA A 348 7.47 -13.79 5.21
CA ALA A 348 8.39 -14.79 4.70
C ALA A 348 8.02 -15.24 3.28
N MET A 349 6.72 -15.35 2.96
CA MET A 349 6.25 -15.63 1.60
C MET A 349 6.64 -14.52 0.62
N ILE A 350 6.45 -13.26 1.00
CA ILE A 350 6.89 -12.11 0.18
C ILE A 350 8.41 -12.15 -0.02
N ALA A 351 9.18 -12.43 1.04
CA ALA A 351 10.63 -12.55 0.94
C ALA A 351 11.06 -13.70 0.01
N ALA A 352 10.38 -14.85 0.08
CA ALA A 352 10.63 -16.00 -0.79
C ALA A 352 10.34 -15.68 -2.26
N LEU A 353 9.20 -15.04 -2.53
CA LEU A 353 8.84 -14.57 -3.87
C LEU A 353 9.89 -13.57 -4.39
N TYR A 354 10.21 -12.55 -3.61
CA TYR A 354 11.18 -11.53 -4.02
C TYR A 354 12.58 -12.10 -4.23
N LYS A 355 12.97 -13.14 -3.48
CA LYS A 355 14.19 -13.91 -3.76
C LYS A 355 14.10 -14.67 -5.08
N LYS A 356 12.98 -15.35 -5.37
CA LYS A 356 12.78 -16.05 -6.66
C LYS A 356 12.85 -15.09 -7.84
N LEU A 357 12.38 -13.85 -7.65
CA LEU A 357 12.47 -12.77 -8.62
C LEU A 357 13.87 -12.10 -8.68
N GLY A 358 14.80 -12.48 -7.82
CA GLY A 358 16.13 -11.88 -7.74
C GLY A 358 16.15 -10.44 -7.20
N ILE A 359 15.08 -10.02 -6.53
CA ILE A 359 14.93 -8.69 -5.91
C ILE A 359 15.64 -8.63 -4.55
N LEU A 360 15.66 -9.73 -3.80
CA LEU A 360 16.34 -9.81 -2.50
C LEU A 360 17.54 -10.76 -2.53
N ASP A 361 18.49 -10.53 -1.62
CA ASP A 361 19.63 -11.41 -1.42
C ASP A 361 19.21 -12.82 -1.00
N GLN A 362 19.83 -13.81 -1.62
CA GLN A 362 19.57 -15.22 -1.35
C GLN A 362 20.08 -15.66 0.03
N LYS A 363 21.11 -15.00 0.57
CA LYS A 363 21.79 -15.45 1.81
C LYS A 363 20.95 -15.25 3.07
N LYS A 364 20.23 -14.12 3.21
CA LYS A 364 19.42 -13.84 4.40
C LYS A 364 18.20 -14.74 4.45
N SER A 365 18.02 -15.57 5.48
CA SER A 365 16.85 -16.46 5.59
C SER A 365 15.51 -15.70 5.47
N THR A 366 14.55 -16.26 4.73
CA THR A 366 13.21 -15.67 4.54
C THR A 366 12.43 -15.58 5.85
N ALA A 367 12.68 -16.50 6.80
CA ALA A 367 12.07 -16.50 8.12
C ALA A 367 12.50 -15.32 9.01
N LEU A 368 13.54 -14.57 8.62
CA LEU A 368 14.00 -13.36 9.32
C LEU A 368 13.34 -12.08 8.80
N TYR A 369 12.46 -12.19 7.82
CA TYR A 369 11.68 -11.07 7.34
C TYR A 369 10.36 -11.02 8.09
N TRP A 370 10.08 -9.86 8.67
CA TRP A 370 8.82 -9.50 9.30
C TRP A 370 8.05 -8.52 8.41
N PRO A 371 6.75 -8.27 8.63
CA PRO A 371 6.05 -7.23 7.88
C PRO A 371 6.78 -5.88 7.95
N GLY A 372 7.31 -5.53 9.13
CA GLY A 372 8.13 -4.34 9.35
C GLY A 372 9.47 -4.35 8.60
N SER A 373 9.98 -5.50 8.14
CA SER A 373 11.16 -5.52 7.27
C SER A 373 10.90 -4.83 5.93
N PHE A 374 9.65 -4.75 5.49
CA PHE A 374 9.24 -4.09 4.25
C PHE A 374 8.74 -2.67 4.46
N GLN A 375 8.86 -2.09 5.66
CA GLN A 375 8.47 -0.69 5.89
C GLN A 375 9.53 0.29 5.35
N SER A 376 9.10 1.49 4.96
CA SER A 376 9.94 2.58 4.44
C SER A 376 11.04 3.02 5.41
N LYS A 377 10.78 2.96 6.72
CA LYS A 377 11.76 3.32 7.75
C LYS A 377 12.87 2.28 7.92
N ASN A 378 12.66 1.05 7.43
CA ASN A 378 13.69 0.01 7.52
C ASN A 378 14.77 0.25 6.47
N ARG A 379 15.91 0.82 6.90
CA ARG A 379 17.07 1.07 6.05
C ARG A 379 17.93 -0.17 5.80
N GLU A 380 17.66 -1.28 6.49
CA GLU A 380 18.41 -2.52 6.35
C GLU A 380 17.86 -3.44 5.24
N LEU A 381 16.70 -3.11 4.66
CA LEU A 381 16.18 -3.86 3.52
C LEU A 381 17.03 -3.56 2.28
N GLN A 382 17.92 -4.49 1.95
CA GLN A 382 18.72 -4.40 0.74
C GLN A 382 17.99 -5.04 -0.44
N MET A 383 17.68 -4.21 -1.44
CA MET A 383 17.14 -4.66 -2.73
C MET A 383 18.29 -4.80 -3.74
N LEU A 384 18.38 -5.95 -4.39
CA LEU A 384 19.34 -6.24 -5.46
C LEU A 384 18.87 -5.71 -6.82
N LYS A 385 17.55 -5.64 -7.02
CA LYS A 385 16.91 -5.15 -8.25
C LYS A 385 15.67 -4.35 -7.92
N GLY A 386 15.44 -3.28 -8.69
CA GLY A 386 14.31 -2.39 -8.50
C GLY A 386 14.36 -1.61 -7.18
N ASN A 387 13.29 -0.86 -6.90
CA ASN A 387 13.12 -0.09 -5.67
C ASN A 387 11.68 -0.17 -5.16
N LEU A 388 11.48 -0.05 -3.85
CA LEU A 388 10.13 0.15 -3.28
C LEU A 388 9.88 1.63 -3.06
N TYR A 389 8.82 2.16 -3.68
CA TYR A 389 8.33 3.51 -3.44
C TYR A 389 8.04 3.75 -1.94
N PRO A 390 8.00 5.02 -1.51
CA PRO A 390 7.55 5.39 -0.17
C PRO A 390 6.15 4.82 0.15
N GLU A 391 5.87 4.67 1.44
CA GLU A 391 4.58 4.19 1.93
C GLU A 391 3.45 5.17 1.57
N GLN A 392 2.39 4.65 0.95
CA GLN A 392 1.14 5.39 0.74
C GLN A 392 0.00 4.70 1.49
N LEU A 393 -0.72 5.45 2.32
CA LEU A 393 -1.90 4.98 3.01
C LEU A 393 -3.08 4.88 2.05
N ILE A 394 -3.65 3.68 1.92
CA ILE A 394 -4.83 3.49 1.10
C ILE A 394 -6.03 4.13 1.80
N ASP A 395 -6.71 5.03 1.10
CA ASP A 395 -7.88 5.72 1.60
C ASP A 395 -9.17 5.05 1.12
N PHE A 396 -9.97 4.63 2.10
CA PHE A 396 -11.28 4.00 1.92
C PHE A 396 -12.42 4.94 2.30
N SER A 397 -12.13 6.23 2.47
CA SER A 397 -13.08 7.24 2.93
C SER A 397 -14.35 7.38 2.08
N ASP A 398 -14.27 7.01 0.80
CA ASP A 398 -15.30 7.19 -0.21
C ASP A 398 -16.10 5.90 -0.49
N ILE A 399 -15.92 4.86 0.34
CA ILE A 399 -16.55 3.53 0.28
C ILE A 399 -17.39 3.29 1.54
#